data_AF-A0ABD3H885-F1
#
_entry.id   AF-A0ABD3H885-F1
#
_cell.length_a   1.000
_cell.length_b   1.000
_cell.length_c   1.000
_cell.angle_alpha   90.00
_cell.angle_beta   90.00
_cell.angle_gamma   90.00
#
_symmetry.space_group_name_H-M   'P 1'
#
loop_
_entity.id
_entity.type
_entity.pdbx_description
1 polymer ?
#
loop_
_entity_poly.entity_id
_entity_poly.type
_entity_poly.pdbx_seq_one_letter_code
_entity_poly.pdbx_strand_id
1 'polypeptide(L)'
;MATMILPTESEVKSTSFSPQLRMKAGDGVESYARNSVPQADFMSHILPTVYDMIDRVNLPQEGVVVVADLGCASGLNGIRNVDSVIERIRSRFVGTEGPEFLVYFQDLPGCDFNNLFQNLFSSPNSVTAEVPPRPYFAAGVPGSFYGRLFPASSLHFVLSSFALHWLSKIPDAVYDKTSPAYNGEHTDLHLSSISTVDAYAEQAHRNLTSFLAARAAEMAKGGTMLLVFGLREGYYPYRVGPTLELQERIWNELVSEGLVEPELRDSHNNHVYFRTLGEVEKALSGFSSYFTVERRDITPSPLSSSFARSPASSSEEIAQRITSVFTAAGGDLLESHFGELSTRLFLQRYKEALIEGFNNKTLVEDLPNSRKHLVLVLTRK
;
A
#
# COMPACT_ATOMS: atom_id res chain seq x y z
N MET A 1 -25.46 33.10 37.21
CA MET A 1 -24.02 33.33 36.98
C MET A 1 -23.36 31.98 36.86
N ALA A 2 -23.10 31.53 35.64
CA ALA A 2 -22.39 30.28 35.36
C ALA A 2 -21.05 30.66 34.75
N THR A 3 -19.98 30.37 35.50
CA THR A 3 -18.61 30.72 35.16
C THR A 3 -18.14 29.83 34.01
N MET A 4 -17.85 30.43 32.84
CA MET A 4 -17.12 29.76 31.77
C MET A 4 -15.72 29.43 32.28
N ILE A 5 -15.41 28.15 32.37
CA ILE A 5 -14.03 27.68 32.55
C ILE A 5 -13.41 27.66 31.15
N LEU A 6 -12.54 28.63 30.86
CA LEU A 6 -11.67 28.59 29.68
C LEU A 6 -10.60 27.51 29.91
N PRO A 7 -10.22 26.72 28.89
CA PRO A 7 -9.13 25.75 29.03
C PRO A 7 -7.82 26.48 29.32
N THR A 8 -7.07 25.96 30.28
CA THR A 8 -5.73 26.43 30.67
C THR A 8 -4.70 26.16 29.56
N GLU A 9 -3.72 27.06 29.41
CA GLU A 9 -2.64 27.08 28.40
C GLU A 9 -1.71 25.84 28.34
N SER A 10 -2.07 24.71 28.95
CA SER A 10 -1.32 23.45 28.90
C SER A 10 -1.87 22.42 27.90
N GLU A 11 -2.94 22.72 27.15
CA GLU A 11 -3.51 21.83 26.12
C GLU A 11 -3.11 22.19 24.66
N VAL A 12 -2.18 23.10 24.46
CA VAL A 12 -1.55 23.34 23.15
C VAL A 12 -0.16 22.69 23.13
N LYS A 13 -0.11 21.36 23.30
CA LYS A 13 1.06 20.59 22.88
C LYS A 13 0.93 20.35 21.38
N SER A 14 1.67 21.17 20.62
CA SER A 14 2.14 20.94 19.26
C SER A 14 1.34 19.89 18.46
N THR A 15 0.35 20.35 17.69
CA THR A 15 0.03 19.71 16.41
C THR A 15 1.21 19.96 15.46
N SER A 16 2.39 19.42 15.77
CA SER A 16 3.36 19.12 14.72
C SER A 16 2.66 18.09 13.86
N PHE A 17 2.42 18.43 12.59
CA PHE A 17 1.93 17.46 11.60
C PHE A 17 2.82 16.23 11.70
N SER A 18 2.35 15.15 12.34
CA SER A 18 2.95 13.85 12.12
C SER A 18 2.86 13.65 10.61
N PRO A 19 3.96 13.39 9.89
CA PRO A 19 3.91 13.21 8.45
C PRO A 19 2.86 12.14 8.17
N GLN A 20 1.78 12.54 7.51
CA GLN A 20 0.68 11.62 7.25
C GLN A 20 1.21 10.57 6.28
N LEU A 21 0.95 9.30 6.59
CA LEU A 21 1.28 8.20 5.71
C LEU A 21 0.67 8.46 4.33
N ARG A 22 1.52 8.61 3.31
CA ARG A 22 1.12 8.80 1.91
C ARG A 22 2.28 8.48 0.98
N MET A 23 1.96 8.21 -0.28
CA MET A 23 2.96 8.14 -1.33
C MET A 23 3.43 9.57 -1.72
N LYS A 24 4.67 9.71 -2.21
CA LYS A 24 5.25 11.00 -2.61
C LYS A 24 4.40 11.65 -3.71
N ALA A 25 3.91 12.85 -3.43
CA ALA A 25 2.93 13.58 -4.22
C ALA A 25 3.50 14.16 -5.54
N GLY A 26 2.61 14.67 -6.40
CA GLY A 26 2.96 15.33 -7.66
C GLY A 26 3.35 14.39 -8.80
N ASP A 27 4.00 14.98 -9.80
CA ASP A 27 4.46 14.37 -11.06
C ASP A 27 5.98 14.50 -11.28
N GLY A 28 6.71 14.96 -10.26
CA GLY A 28 8.16 15.10 -10.27
C GLY A 28 8.89 13.76 -10.39
N VAL A 29 10.20 13.79 -10.66
CA VAL A 29 11.03 12.59 -10.91
C VAL A 29 11.04 11.59 -9.75
N GLU A 30 10.77 12.03 -8.52
CA GLU A 30 10.69 11.19 -7.32
C GLU A 30 9.25 10.83 -6.91
N SER A 31 8.26 11.36 -7.63
CA SER A 31 6.84 11.13 -7.31
C SER A 31 6.46 9.67 -7.48
N TYR A 32 5.44 9.23 -6.75
CA TYR A 32 4.86 7.90 -6.93
C TYR A 32 4.24 7.71 -8.30
N ALA A 33 3.69 8.76 -8.90
CA ALA A 33 3.15 8.70 -10.26
C ALA A 33 4.18 8.25 -11.29
N ARG A 34 5.48 8.54 -11.09
CA ARG A 34 6.58 8.18 -12.01
C ARG A 34 7.38 6.95 -11.60
N ASN A 35 7.23 6.47 -10.37
CA ASN A 35 8.06 5.40 -9.82
C ASN A 35 7.25 4.18 -9.32
N SER A 36 6.01 4.04 -9.77
CA SER A 36 5.10 2.93 -9.41
C SER A 36 4.87 1.91 -10.53
N VAL A 37 5.80 1.85 -11.50
CA VAL A 37 5.80 0.85 -12.58
C VAL A 37 5.75 -0.59 -12.06
N PRO A 38 6.45 -0.99 -10.99
CA PRO A 38 6.37 -2.38 -10.48
C PRO A 38 4.95 -2.80 -10.09
N GLN A 39 4.22 -1.91 -9.42
CA GLN A 39 2.84 -2.15 -9.00
C GLN A 39 1.92 -2.24 -10.23
N ALA A 40 2.11 -1.35 -11.22
CA ALA A 40 1.35 -1.36 -12.46
C ALA A 40 1.58 -2.65 -13.27
N ASP A 41 2.84 -3.06 -13.40
CA ASP A 41 3.24 -4.24 -14.13
C ASP A 41 2.67 -5.50 -13.49
N PHE A 42 2.72 -5.61 -12.16
CA PHE A 42 2.08 -6.72 -11.43
C PHE A 42 0.58 -6.79 -11.70
N MET A 43 -0.13 -5.67 -11.57
CA MET A 43 -1.59 -5.65 -11.77
C MET A 43 -1.97 -5.98 -13.22
N SER A 44 -1.15 -5.60 -14.20
CA SER A 44 -1.38 -5.97 -15.60
C SER A 44 -1.34 -7.48 -15.84
N HIS A 45 -0.54 -8.22 -15.06
CA HIS A 45 -0.51 -9.68 -15.08
C HIS A 45 -1.62 -10.32 -14.24
N ILE A 46 -1.98 -9.71 -13.09
CA ILE A 46 -2.98 -10.29 -12.18
C ILE A 46 -4.41 -10.08 -12.67
N LEU A 47 -4.77 -8.89 -13.15
CA LEU A 47 -6.16 -8.59 -13.54
C LEU A 47 -6.74 -9.60 -14.55
N PRO A 48 -6.04 -9.95 -15.65
CA PRO A 48 -6.54 -10.95 -16.60
C PRO A 48 -6.80 -12.32 -15.97
N THR A 49 -6.02 -12.69 -14.95
CA THR A 49 -6.17 -13.99 -14.31
C THR A 49 -7.47 -14.10 -13.52
N VAL A 50 -8.05 -12.97 -13.07
CA VAL A 50 -9.27 -12.92 -12.24
C VAL A 50 -10.50 -12.41 -12.99
N TYR A 51 -10.42 -12.25 -14.32
CA TYR A 51 -11.55 -11.78 -15.13
C TYR A 51 -12.75 -12.72 -15.08
N ASP A 52 -12.55 -14.04 -14.99
CA ASP A 52 -13.65 -15.00 -14.86
C ASP A 52 -14.46 -14.80 -13.57
N MET A 53 -13.82 -14.30 -12.52
CA MET A 53 -14.48 -13.95 -11.25
C MET A 53 -15.17 -12.59 -11.35
N ILE A 54 -14.56 -11.63 -12.04
CA ILE A 54 -15.19 -10.32 -12.36
C ILE A 54 -16.46 -10.51 -13.20
N ASP A 55 -16.47 -11.49 -14.11
CA ASP A 55 -17.65 -11.83 -14.91
C ASP A 55 -18.82 -12.37 -14.08
N ARG A 56 -18.52 -12.98 -12.94
CA ARG A 56 -19.50 -13.60 -12.04
C ARG A 56 -20.01 -12.66 -10.95
N VAL A 57 -19.48 -11.44 -10.86
CA VAL A 57 -19.93 -10.44 -9.89
C VAL A 57 -21.45 -10.26 -10.05
N ASN A 58 -22.17 -10.37 -8.94
CA ASN A 58 -23.60 -10.11 -8.93
C ASN A 58 -23.83 -8.59 -9.04
N LEU A 59 -24.31 -8.15 -10.21
CA LEU A 59 -24.48 -6.74 -10.53
C LEU A 59 -25.95 -6.45 -10.86
N PRO A 60 -26.46 -5.29 -10.45
CA PRO A 60 -27.75 -4.81 -10.93
C PRO A 60 -27.71 -4.65 -12.46
N GLN A 61 -28.84 -4.96 -13.11
CA GLN A 61 -28.99 -4.81 -14.57
C GLN A 61 -29.25 -3.36 -14.98
N GLU A 62 -29.86 -2.58 -14.08
CA GLU A 62 -30.24 -1.18 -14.25
C GLU A 62 -29.86 -0.40 -12.97
N GLY A 63 -29.79 0.93 -13.05
CA GLY A 63 -29.40 1.78 -11.92
C GLY A 63 -27.89 1.94 -11.82
N VAL A 64 -27.32 1.91 -10.61
CA VAL A 64 -25.91 2.25 -10.38
C VAL A 64 -25.10 1.05 -9.86
N VAL A 65 -24.04 0.69 -10.58
CA VAL A 65 -22.96 -0.17 -10.10
C VAL A 65 -21.89 0.69 -9.44
N VAL A 66 -21.61 0.38 -8.17
CA VAL A 66 -20.63 1.12 -7.36
C VAL A 66 -19.36 0.31 -7.20
N VAL A 67 -18.24 0.90 -7.62
CA VAL A 67 -16.90 0.34 -7.51
C VAL A 67 -16.07 1.21 -6.57
N ALA A 68 -15.23 0.61 -5.73
CA ALA A 68 -14.29 1.36 -4.88
C ALA A 68 -12.86 0.83 -5.04
N ASP A 69 -11.91 1.74 -5.26
CA ASP A 69 -10.47 1.47 -5.16
C ASP A 69 -9.94 2.02 -3.83
N LEU A 70 -9.50 1.12 -2.94
CA LEU A 70 -9.12 1.42 -1.56
C LEU A 70 -7.59 1.42 -1.42
N GLY A 71 -7.03 2.60 -1.16
CA GLY A 71 -5.60 2.89 -1.24
C GLY A 71 -5.17 3.21 -2.68
N CYS A 72 -5.90 4.13 -3.34
CA CYS A 72 -5.74 4.43 -4.77
C CYS A 72 -4.45 5.18 -5.13
N ALA A 73 -3.80 5.82 -4.15
CA ALA A 73 -2.74 6.81 -4.32
C ALA A 73 -3.15 7.93 -5.32
N SER A 74 -2.17 8.61 -5.92
CA SER A 74 -2.38 9.78 -6.78
C SER A 74 -2.03 9.56 -8.26
N GLY A 75 -1.49 8.38 -8.62
CA GLY A 75 -1.00 8.07 -9.96
C GLY A 75 -2.03 7.38 -10.87
N LEU A 76 -1.64 7.09 -12.11
CA LEU A 76 -2.50 6.43 -13.11
C LEU A 76 -2.80 4.95 -12.79
N ASN A 77 -2.11 4.33 -11.84
CA ASN A 77 -2.25 2.90 -11.57
C ASN A 77 -3.65 2.53 -11.07
N GLY A 78 -4.16 3.22 -10.05
CA GLY A 78 -5.52 2.98 -9.53
C GLY A 78 -6.57 3.18 -10.62
N ILE A 79 -6.45 4.27 -11.38
CA ILE A 79 -7.32 4.57 -12.53
C ILE A 79 -7.30 3.45 -13.56
N ARG A 80 -6.12 2.99 -14.00
CA ARG A 80 -5.98 1.91 -14.99
C ARG A 80 -6.55 0.58 -14.51
N ASN A 81 -6.37 0.26 -13.22
CA ASN A 81 -6.94 -0.95 -12.63
C ASN A 81 -8.47 -0.89 -12.65
N VAL A 82 -9.04 0.26 -12.25
CA VAL A 82 -10.49 0.49 -12.33
C VAL A 82 -10.99 0.42 -13.77
N ASP A 83 -10.31 1.08 -14.72
CA ASP A 83 -10.69 1.06 -16.13
C ASP A 83 -10.77 -0.38 -16.66
N SER A 84 -9.79 -1.22 -16.33
CA SER A 84 -9.77 -2.64 -16.70
C SER A 84 -10.96 -3.41 -16.13
N VAL A 85 -11.29 -3.18 -14.85
CA VAL A 85 -12.45 -3.82 -14.20
C VAL A 85 -13.77 -3.34 -14.82
N ILE A 86 -13.93 -2.03 -15.00
CA ILE A 86 -15.14 -1.42 -15.57
C ILE A 86 -15.34 -1.90 -17.01
N GLU A 87 -14.30 -1.90 -17.84
CA GLU A 87 -14.39 -2.37 -19.22
C GLU A 87 -14.81 -3.83 -19.28
N ARG A 88 -14.26 -4.68 -18.40
CA ARG A 88 -14.66 -6.08 -18.31
C ARG A 88 -16.13 -6.21 -17.91
N ILE A 89 -16.58 -5.47 -16.90
CA ILE A 89 -17.97 -5.50 -16.46
C ILE A 89 -18.91 -4.99 -17.56
N ARG A 90 -18.58 -3.87 -18.21
CA ARG A 90 -19.41 -3.26 -19.27
C ARG A 90 -19.60 -4.18 -20.47
N SER A 91 -18.59 -5.01 -20.78
CA SER A 91 -18.71 -6.00 -21.85
C SER A 91 -19.87 -7.00 -21.68
N ARG A 92 -20.39 -7.15 -20.44
CA ARG A 92 -21.57 -7.99 -20.14
C ARG A 92 -22.90 -7.37 -20.57
N PHE A 93 -22.92 -6.07 -20.84
CA PHE A 93 -24.12 -5.28 -21.13
C PHE A 93 -24.20 -4.81 -22.58
N VAL A 94 -23.35 -5.36 -23.48
CA VAL A 94 -23.36 -5.02 -24.90
C VAL A 94 -24.73 -5.30 -25.52
N GLY A 95 -25.30 -4.28 -26.16
CA GLY A 95 -26.64 -4.35 -26.76
C GLY A 95 -27.79 -3.96 -25.81
N THR A 96 -27.47 -3.48 -24.61
CA THR A 96 -28.43 -2.90 -23.64
C THR A 96 -27.97 -1.51 -23.21
N GLU A 97 -28.81 -0.73 -22.51
CA GLU A 97 -28.36 0.53 -21.90
C GLU A 97 -27.37 0.27 -20.75
N GLY A 98 -27.53 -0.85 -20.03
CA GLY A 98 -26.69 -1.23 -18.90
C GLY A 98 -26.83 -0.29 -17.69
N PRO A 99 -26.12 -0.60 -16.59
CA PRO A 99 -26.10 0.29 -15.42
C PRO A 99 -25.14 1.46 -15.64
N GLU A 100 -25.36 2.55 -14.90
CA GLU A 100 -24.39 3.61 -14.68
C GLU A 100 -23.31 3.13 -13.70
N PHE A 101 -22.08 3.64 -13.86
CA PHE A 101 -20.97 3.27 -12.98
C PHE A 101 -20.55 4.47 -12.12
N LEU A 102 -20.44 4.25 -10.82
CA LEU A 102 -19.86 5.20 -9.87
C LEU A 102 -18.62 4.59 -9.24
N VAL A 103 -17.48 5.26 -9.42
CA VAL A 103 -16.19 4.85 -8.87
C VAL A 103 -15.79 5.78 -7.74
N TYR A 104 -15.52 5.19 -6.58
CA TYR A 104 -14.87 5.85 -5.47
C TYR A 104 -13.38 5.53 -5.44
N PHE A 105 -12.57 6.58 -5.48
CA PHE A 105 -11.13 6.50 -5.25
C PHE A 105 -10.86 6.93 -3.81
N GLN A 106 -10.44 5.98 -2.99
CA GLN A 106 -10.27 6.20 -1.56
C GLN A 106 -8.79 6.14 -1.20
N ASP A 107 -8.33 7.12 -0.43
CA ASP A 107 -7.02 7.13 0.20
C ASP A 107 -7.06 7.96 1.50
N LEU A 108 -5.94 8.03 2.21
CA LEU A 108 -5.79 8.87 3.40
C LEU A 108 -5.91 10.36 3.04
N PRO A 109 -6.32 11.23 3.98
CA PRO A 109 -6.50 12.67 3.70
C PRO A 109 -5.27 13.39 3.14
N GLY A 110 -4.07 12.90 3.44
CA GLY A 110 -2.81 13.46 2.93
C GLY A 110 -2.48 13.09 1.47
N CYS A 111 -3.24 12.18 0.86
CA CYS A 111 -3.07 11.79 -0.54
C CYS A 111 -3.29 12.98 -1.48
N ASP A 112 -2.56 12.99 -2.59
CA ASP A 112 -2.66 14.03 -3.62
C ASP A 112 -3.86 13.79 -4.55
N PHE A 113 -5.06 14.04 -4.00
CA PHE A 113 -6.31 13.96 -4.76
C PHE A 113 -6.38 14.97 -5.91
N ASN A 114 -5.67 16.10 -5.82
CA ASN A 114 -5.63 17.08 -6.90
C ASN A 114 -4.98 16.47 -8.15
N ASN A 115 -3.82 15.81 -7.99
CA ASN A 115 -3.17 15.11 -9.09
C ASN A 115 -4.02 13.92 -9.59
N LEU A 116 -4.69 13.18 -8.69
CA LEU A 116 -5.63 12.13 -9.08
C LEU A 116 -6.75 12.67 -9.98
N PHE A 117 -7.39 13.77 -9.59
CA PHE A 117 -8.47 14.39 -10.38
C PHE A 117 -7.96 14.93 -11.71
N GLN A 118 -6.78 15.56 -11.74
CA GLN A 118 -6.15 15.97 -12.99
C GLN A 118 -5.92 14.77 -13.93
N ASN A 119 -5.42 13.65 -13.40
CA ASN A 119 -5.20 12.43 -14.18
C ASN A 119 -6.49 11.74 -14.64
N LEU A 120 -7.58 11.86 -13.88
CA LEU A 120 -8.89 11.32 -14.28
C LEU A 120 -9.45 12.04 -15.51
N PHE A 121 -9.22 13.36 -15.60
CA PHE A 121 -9.80 14.22 -16.63
C PHE A 121 -8.83 14.70 -17.71
N SER A 122 -7.53 14.38 -17.60
CA SER A 122 -6.52 14.72 -18.60
C SER A 122 -6.20 13.52 -19.49
N SER A 123 -6.28 13.70 -20.80
CA SER A 123 -5.60 12.82 -21.77
C SER A 123 -4.26 13.45 -22.15
N PRO A 124 -3.17 12.69 -22.31
CA PRO A 124 -1.85 13.23 -22.65
C PRO A 124 -1.79 14.10 -23.92
N ASN A 125 -2.83 14.08 -24.75
CA ASN A 125 -2.86 14.72 -26.07
C ASN A 125 -4.00 15.74 -26.26
N SER A 126 -4.58 16.31 -25.20
CA SER A 126 -5.70 17.26 -25.39
C SER A 126 -5.59 18.52 -24.54
N VAL A 127 -5.26 19.62 -25.23
CA VAL A 127 -5.66 20.97 -24.80
C VAL A 127 -6.89 21.43 -25.62
N THR A 128 -7.32 20.65 -26.62
CA THR A 128 -8.37 21.04 -27.60
C THR A 128 -9.22 19.90 -28.17
N ALA A 129 -9.03 18.64 -27.76
CA ALA A 129 -9.82 17.50 -28.24
C ALA A 129 -10.70 16.95 -27.12
N GLU A 130 -12.00 16.81 -27.34
CA GLU A 130 -12.93 16.17 -26.42
C GLU A 130 -12.34 14.82 -25.97
N VAL A 131 -11.84 14.76 -24.73
CA VAL A 131 -11.42 13.50 -24.13
C VAL A 131 -12.71 12.70 -23.99
N PRO A 132 -12.86 11.55 -24.66
CA PRO A 132 -14.08 10.77 -24.52
C PRO A 132 -14.27 10.51 -23.02
N PRO A 133 -15.42 10.87 -22.45
CA PRO A 133 -15.63 10.76 -21.02
C PRO A 133 -15.42 9.31 -20.61
N ARG A 134 -14.74 9.10 -19.48
CA ARG A 134 -14.65 7.78 -18.86
C ARG A 134 -16.07 7.25 -18.65
N PRO A 135 -16.31 5.95 -18.81
CA PRO A 135 -17.66 5.39 -18.74
C PRO A 135 -18.17 5.24 -17.30
N TYR A 136 -17.76 6.14 -16.40
CA TYR A 136 -18.13 6.16 -14.99
C TYR A 136 -18.03 7.57 -14.41
N PHE A 137 -18.86 7.85 -13.41
CA PHE A 137 -18.69 8.98 -12.51
C PHE A 137 -17.59 8.66 -11.50
N ALA A 138 -16.78 9.64 -11.12
CA ALA A 138 -15.68 9.47 -10.18
C ALA A 138 -15.83 10.40 -8.96
N ALA A 139 -15.49 9.90 -7.78
CA ALA A 139 -15.43 10.67 -6.54
C ALA A 139 -14.23 10.27 -5.69
N GLY A 140 -13.59 11.26 -5.05
CA GLY A 140 -12.55 11.01 -4.05
C GLY A 140 -13.15 10.82 -2.65
N VAL A 141 -12.61 9.88 -1.88
CA VAL A 141 -13.05 9.60 -0.50
C VAL A 141 -11.86 9.64 0.45
N PRO A 142 -11.60 10.77 1.14
CA PRO A 142 -10.52 10.87 2.11
C PRO A 142 -10.90 10.15 3.41
N GLY A 143 -10.05 9.24 3.88
CA GLY A 143 -10.25 8.53 5.15
C GLY A 143 -9.42 7.27 5.25
N SER A 144 -9.44 6.59 6.40
CA SER A 144 -8.80 5.28 6.53
C SER A 144 -9.76 4.16 6.16
N PHE A 145 -9.36 3.27 5.25
CA PHE A 145 -10.13 2.06 4.93
C PHE A 145 -10.21 1.05 6.08
N TYR A 146 -9.52 1.28 7.20
CA TYR A 146 -9.65 0.44 8.38
C TYR A 146 -10.95 0.70 9.12
N GLY A 147 -11.64 1.80 8.82
CA GLY A 147 -12.99 2.10 9.28
C GLY A 147 -14.03 2.05 8.14
N ARG A 148 -15.26 2.43 8.49
CA ARG A 148 -16.34 2.64 7.51
C ARG A 148 -16.19 4.00 6.81
N LEU A 149 -16.41 3.98 5.50
CA LEU A 149 -16.33 5.12 4.59
C LEU A 149 -17.56 5.21 3.67
N PHE A 150 -18.30 4.11 3.50
CA PHE A 150 -19.42 4.03 2.58
C PHE A 150 -20.73 3.68 3.31
N PRO A 151 -21.90 4.01 2.74
CA PRO A 151 -23.18 3.51 3.23
C PRO A 151 -23.24 1.98 3.28
N ALA A 152 -24.17 1.44 4.07
CA ALA A 152 -24.34 0.00 4.17
C ALA A 152 -24.86 -0.57 2.84
N SER A 153 -24.33 -1.73 2.44
CA SER A 153 -24.75 -2.49 1.26
C SER A 153 -24.76 -1.70 -0.07
N SER A 154 -23.84 -0.75 -0.24
CA SER A 154 -23.75 0.08 -1.45
C SER A 154 -22.67 -0.37 -2.44
N LEU A 155 -21.62 -1.06 -1.99
CA LEU A 155 -20.47 -1.42 -2.84
C LEU A 155 -20.70 -2.75 -3.57
N HIS A 156 -20.53 -2.76 -4.88
CA HIS A 156 -20.69 -3.95 -5.71
C HIS A 156 -19.35 -4.60 -6.06
N PHE A 157 -18.31 -3.78 -6.25
CA PHE A 157 -16.95 -4.24 -6.45
C PHE A 157 -15.97 -3.42 -5.61
N VAL A 158 -15.03 -4.09 -4.96
CA VAL A 158 -13.95 -3.45 -4.19
C VAL A 158 -12.60 -3.93 -4.71
N LEU A 159 -11.71 -3.01 -5.02
CA LEU A 159 -10.31 -3.25 -5.32
C LEU A 159 -9.46 -2.68 -4.19
N SER A 160 -8.42 -3.40 -3.77
CA SER A 160 -7.33 -2.81 -3.01
C SER A 160 -6.02 -3.46 -3.43
N SER A 161 -5.11 -2.67 -4.00
CA SER A 161 -3.82 -3.16 -4.46
C SER A 161 -2.68 -2.47 -3.75
N PHE A 162 -1.73 -3.25 -3.22
CA PHE A 162 -0.52 -2.78 -2.54
C PHE A 162 -0.77 -1.81 -1.37
N ALA A 163 -1.90 -1.93 -0.67
CA ALA A 163 -2.24 -1.03 0.43
C ALA A 163 -2.34 -1.72 1.81
N LEU A 164 -2.83 -2.97 1.88
CA LEU A 164 -3.13 -3.63 3.16
C LEU A 164 -1.91 -4.03 4.03
N HIS A 165 -0.68 -3.89 3.51
CA HIS A 165 0.55 -4.08 4.30
C HIS A 165 0.92 -2.82 5.12
N TRP A 166 0.32 -1.67 4.83
CA TRP A 166 0.51 -0.45 5.60
C TRP A 166 -0.36 -0.45 6.85
N LEU A 167 0.25 -0.30 8.02
CA LEU A 167 -0.44 -0.26 9.30
C LEU A 167 -1.10 1.09 9.54
N SER A 168 -2.22 1.08 10.27
CA SER A 168 -2.88 2.32 10.69
C SER A 168 -2.04 3.14 11.66
N LYS A 169 -1.15 2.47 12.41
CA LYS A 169 -0.19 3.07 13.32
C LYS A 169 0.94 2.08 13.61
N ILE A 170 2.08 2.59 14.05
CA ILE A 170 3.15 1.78 14.64
C ILE A 170 2.73 1.37 16.06
N PRO A 171 3.00 0.14 16.53
CA PRO A 171 2.62 -0.27 17.89
C PRO A 171 3.37 0.55 18.95
N ASP A 172 2.64 1.15 19.90
CA ASP A 172 3.24 2.04 20.92
C ASP A 172 4.35 1.36 21.74
N ALA A 173 4.24 0.04 21.94
CA ALA A 173 5.18 -0.78 22.71
C ALA A 173 6.59 -0.85 22.11
N VAL A 174 6.79 -0.46 20.85
CA VAL A 174 8.13 -0.48 20.21
C VAL A 174 8.96 0.76 20.52
N TYR A 175 8.34 1.79 21.10
CA TYR A 175 9.00 3.02 21.54
C TYR A 175 9.34 3.00 23.04
N ASP A 176 8.70 2.14 23.82
CA ASP A 176 8.90 2.04 25.26
C ASP A 176 10.18 1.24 25.56
N LYS A 177 11.23 1.92 26.03
CA LYS A 177 12.52 1.29 26.39
C LYS A 177 12.42 0.20 27.45
N THR A 178 11.32 0.14 28.21
CA THR A 178 11.08 -0.89 29.23
C THR A 178 10.31 -2.10 28.69
N SER A 179 9.72 -1.98 27.50
CA SER A 179 8.98 -3.03 26.83
C SER A 179 9.91 -4.07 26.22
N PRO A 180 9.59 -5.38 26.29
CA PRO A 180 10.32 -6.40 25.56
C PRO A 180 10.20 -6.25 24.04
N ALA A 181 9.24 -5.45 23.56
CA ALA A 181 9.04 -5.14 22.15
C ALA A 181 9.77 -3.88 21.68
N TYR A 182 10.52 -3.19 22.55
CA TYR A 182 11.32 -2.02 22.18
C TYR A 182 12.18 -2.33 20.96
N ASN A 183 12.05 -1.53 19.90
CA ASN A 183 12.78 -1.73 18.65
C ASN A 183 13.98 -0.78 18.52
N GLY A 184 14.53 -0.34 19.65
CA GLY A 184 15.78 0.42 19.63
C GLY A 184 16.88 -0.37 18.93
N GLU A 185 17.82 0.36 18.37
CA GLU A 185 18.90 -0.15 17.53
C GLU A 185 18.50 -0.61 16.13
N HIS A 186 17.19 -0.60 15.83
CA HIS A 186 16.66 -1.04 14.54
C HIS A 186 15.66 -0.06 13.95
N THR A 187 15.59 -0.04 12.62
CA THR A 187 14.65 0.82 11.86
C THR A 187 13.53 0.03 11.20
N ASP A 188 13.71 -1.29 11.04
CA ASP A 188 12.74 -2.24 10.50
C ASP A 188 12.70 -3.50 11.39
N LEU A 189 12.00 -4.55 10.96
CA LEU A 189 11.70 -5.76 11.72
C LEU A 189 12.72 -6.90 11.50
N HIS A 190 13.63 -6.76 10.54
CA HIS A 190 14.50 -7.87 10.12
C HIS A 190 15.38 -8.43 11.24
N LEU A 191 15.98 -7.54 12.03
CA LEU A 191 16.84 -7.88 13.17
C LEU A 191 16.11 -7.78 14.52
N SER A 192 14.83 -7.39 14.50
CA SER A 192 14.06 -7.14 15.71
C SER A 192 13.74 -8.42 16.47
N SER A 193 13.47 -8.24 17.77
CA SER A 193 13.04 -9.32 18.64
C SER A 193 11.69 -9.92 18.20
N ILE A 194 11.44 -11.17 18.60
CA ILE A 194 10.13 -11.81 18.43
C ILE A 194 9.01 -10.96 19.05
N SER A 195 9.24 -10.34 20.21
CA SER A 195 8.25 -9.49 20.90
C SER A 195 7.88 -8.26 20.07
N THR A 196 8.84 -7.68 19.35
CA THR A 196 8.60 -6.58 18.40
C THR A 196 7.75 -7.06 17.23
N VAL A 197 8.09 -8.23 16.66
CA VAL A 197 7.31 -8.85 15.57
C VAL A 197 5.88 -9.16 16.02
N ASP A 198 5.69 -9.67 17.23
CA ASP A 198 4.38 -9.96 17.83
C ASP A 198 3.54 -8.69 18.00
N ALA A 199 4.14 -7.59 18.46
CA ALA A 199 3.46 -6.29 18.61
C ALA A 199 2.96 -5.76 17.26
N TYR A 200 3.78 -5.88 16.21
CA TYR A 200 3.40 -5.54 14.84
C TYR A 200 2.33 -6.49 14.28
N ALA A 201 2.45 -7.79 14.53
CA ALA A 201 1.48 -8.81 14.13
C ALA A 201 0.08 -8.53 14.70
N GLU A 202 0.01 -8.16 15.98
CA GLU A 202 -1.23 -7.81 16.66
C GLU A 202 -1.88 -6.56 16.05
N GLN A 203 -1.11 -5.50 15.81
CA GLN A 203 -1.59 -4.29 15.13
C GLN A 203 -2.08 -4.60 13.71
N ALA A 204 -1.33 -5.43 12.97
CA ALA A 204 -1.70 -5.89 11.64
C ALA A 204 -2.98 -6.74 11.65
N HIS A 205 -3.19 -7.58 12.66
CA HIS A 205 -4.40 -8.39 12.82
C HIS A 205 -5.62 -7.50 13.07
N ARG A 206 -5.52 -6.52 13.98
CA ARG A 206 -6.58 -5.53 14.24
C ARG A 206 -6.94 -4.74 12.99
N ASN A 207 -5.94 -4.35 12.20
CA ASN A 207 -6.13 -3.64 10.94
C ASN A 207 -6.90 -4.48 9.92
N LEU A 208 -6.48 -5.72 9.66
CA LEU A 208 -7.15 -6.57 8.67
C LEU A 208 -8.58 -6.96 9.10
N THR A 209 -8.78 -7.24 10.39
CA THR A 209 -10.13 -7.55 10.92
C THR A 209 -11.06 -6.34 10.87
N SER A 210 -10.57 -5.14 11.20
CA SER A 210 -11.37 -3.91 11.09
C SER A 210 -11.72 -3.57 9.63
N PHE A 211 -10.76 -3.76 8.72
CA PHE A 211 -11.00 -3.66 7.27
C PHE A 211 -12.12 -4.62 6.84
N LEU A 212 -12.02 -5.91 7.15
CA LEU A 212 -13.02 -6.91 6.78
C LEU A 212 -14.40 -6.61 7.38
N ALA A 213 -14.46 -6.15 8.64
CA ALA A 213 -15.71 -5.76 9.28
C ALA A 213 -16.38 -4.57 8.58
N ALA A 214 -15.61 -3.54 8.23
CA ALA A 214 -16.14 -2.39 7.51
C ALA A 214 -16.65 -2.80 6.12
N ARG A 215 -15.88 -3.62 5.37
CA ARG A 215 -16.30 -4.12 4.06
C ARG A 215 -17.53 -5.03 4.14
N ALA A 216 -17.66 -5.83 5.20
CA ALA A 216 -18.83 -6.69 5.40
C ALA A 216 -20.13 -5.89 5.55
N ALA A 217 -20.05 -4.70 6.15
CA ALA A 217 -21.18 -3.78 6.30
C ALA A 217 -21.50 -3.01 5.01
N GLU A 218 -20.48 -2.62 4.26
CA GLU A 218 -20.60 -1.72 3.10
C GLU A 218 -20.88 -2.43 1.78
N MET A 219 -20.43 -3.67 1.63
CA MET A 219 -20.63 -4.43 0.40
C MET A 219 -22.05 -4.96 0.29
N ALA A 220 -22.63 -4.83 -0.90
CA ALA A 220 -23.89 -5.46 -1.27
C ALA A 220 -23.72 -6.99 -1.30
N LYS A 221 -24.82 -7.71 -1.08
CA LYS A 221 -24.85 -9.17 -1.18
C LYS A 221 -24.48 -9.62 -2.59
N GLY A 222 -23.54 -10.56 -2.69
CA GLY A 222 -22.97 -11.04 -3.95
C GLY A 222 -21.91 -10.10 -4.56
N GLY A 223 -21.58 -8.98 -3.91
CA GLY A 223 -20.48 -8.12 -4.32
C GLY A 223 -19.11 -8.79 -4.15
N THR A 224 -18.14 -8.39 -4.95
CA THR A 224 -16.81 -9.01 -5.00
C THR A 224 -15.72 -8.05 -4.55
N MET A 225 -14.71 -8.58 -3.87
CA MET A 225 -13.56 -7.83 -3.40
C MET A 225 -12.26 -8.51 -3.86
N LEU A 226 -11.45 -7.79 -4.64
CA LEU A 226 -10.11 -8.19 -5.08
C LEU A 226 -9.06 -7.47 -4.22
N LEU A 227 -8.30 -8.26 -3.47
CA LEU A 227 -7.23 -7.78 -2.61
C LEU A 227 -5.88 -8.29 -3.09
N VAL A 228 -4.94 -7.37 -3.28
CA VAL A 228 -3.57 -7.67 -3.68
C VAL A 228 -2.62 -7.01 -2.69
N PHE A 229 -1.87 -7.78 -1.90
CA PHE A 229 -0.93 -7.20 -0.93
C PHE A 229 0.22 -8.16 -0.60
N GLY A 230 1.31 -7.60 -0.06
CA GLY A 230 2.52 -8.36 0.23
C GLY A 230 2.36 -9.34 1.38
N LEU A 231 2.99 -10.50 1.24
CA LEU A 231 3.15 -11.54 2.25
C LEU A 231 4.64 -11.81 2.51
N ARG A 232 4.87 -12.46 3.66
CA ARG A 232 6.10 -13.17 3.97
C ARG A 232 5.82 -14.66 4.18
N GLU A 233 6.85 -15.48 4.06
CA GLU A 233 6.73 -16.94 4.18
C GLU A 233 6.78 -17.42 5.64
N GLY A 234 7.83 -17.03 6.37
CA GLY A 234 8.04 -17.40 7.77
C GLY A 234 7.54 -16.34 8.74
N TYR A 235 7.13 -16.78 9.93
CA TYR A 235 6.72 -15.85 10.99
C TYR A 235 7.91 -15.10 11.59
N TYR A 236 8.96 -15.86 11.98
CA TYR A 236 10.19 -15.37 12.61
C TYR A 236 11.39 -16.27 12.23
N PRO A 237 12.60 -15.71 12.00
CA PRO A 237 12.92 -14.27 11.95
C PRO A 237 12.16 -13.56 10.81
N TYR A 238 11.92 -12.26 10.96
CA TYR A 238 11.16 -11.50 9.98
C TYR A 238 11.99 -11.30 8.70
N ARG A 239 11.61 -11.99 7.62
CA ARG A 239 12.34 -11.94 6.33
C ARG A 239 11.38 -11.64 5.19
N VAL A 240 11.65 -10.53 4.49
CA VAL A 240 10.89 -10.08 3.30
C VAL A 240 11.81 -9.71 2.14
N GLY A 241 13.09 -10.06 2.23
CA GLY A 241 14.11 -9.82 1.21
C GLY A 241 15.36 -9.14 1.77
N PRO A 242 16.48 -9.20 1.03
CA PRO A 242 17.78 -8.68 1.47
C PRO A 242 17.87 -7.14 1.46
N THR A 243 16.88 -6.45 0.89
CA THR A 243 16.87 -4.97 0.83
C THR A 243 16.78 -4.35 2.21
N LEU A 244 16.02 -4.94 3.14
CA LEU A 244 15.90 -4.41 4.51
C LEU A 244 17.20 -4.57 5.30
N GLU A 245 17.93 -5.67 5.09
CA GLU A 245 19.26 -5.88 5.68
C GLU A 245 20.23 -4.77 5.28
N LEU A 246 20.19 -4.35 4.02
CA LEU A 246 21.01 -3.24 3.53
C LEU A 246 20.60 -1.90 4.15
N GLN A 247 19.30 -1.61 4.24
CA GLN A 247 18.80 -0.36 4.85
C GLN A 247 19.26 -0.23 6.30
N GLU A 248 19.10 -1.31 7.07
CA GLU A 248 19.51 -1.38 8.47
C GLU A 248 21.02 -1.17 8.64
N ARG A 249 21.84 -1.82 7.80
CA ARG A 249 23.30 -1.61 7.79
C ARG A 249 23.66 -0.15 7.54
N ILE A 250 23.03 0.50 6.56
CA ILE A 250 23.36 1.88 6.18
C ILE A 250 22.98 2.87 7.28
N TRP A 251 21.84 2.68 7.95
CA TRP A 251 21.49 3.49 9.10
C TRP A 251 22.51 3.36 10.22
N ASN A 252 22.98 2.14 10.50
CA ASN A 252 24.02 1.91 11.50
C ASN A 252 25.36 2.54 11.13
N GLU A 253 25.75 2.53 9.85
CA GLU A 253 26.93 3.24 9.34
C GLU A 253 26.82 4.75 9.55
N LEU A 254 25.68 5.35 9.17
CA LEU A 254 25.43 6.78 9.37
C LEU A 254 25.49 7.18 10.86
N VAL A 255 25.02 6.33 11.77
CA VAL A 255 25.16 6.54 13.22
C VAL A 255 26.62 6.45 13.66
N SER A 256 27.36 5.42 13.22
CA SER A 256 28.77 5.24 13.58
C SER A 256 29.69 6.38 13.13
N GLU A 257 29.32 7.05 12.03
CA GLU A 257 30.03 8.20 11.48
C GLU A 257 29.62 9.54 12.13
N GLY A 258 28.64 9.53 13.03
CA GLY A 258 28.11 10.73 13.67
C GLY A 258 27.27 11.60 12.73
N LEU A 259 26.76 11.04 11.62
CA LEU A 259 25.88 11.74 10.67
C LEU A 259 24.39 11.67 11.09
N VAL A 260 24.04 10.71 11.94
CA VAL A 260 22.72 10.54 12.55
C VAL A 260 22.91 10.23 14.03
N GLU A 261 22.16 10.91 14.90
CA GLU A 261 22.19 10.61 16.33
C GLU A 261 21.59 9.22 16.61
N PRO A 262 22.20 8.39 17.48
CA PRO A 262 21.68 7.05 17.81
C PRO A 262 20.21 7.07 18.25
N GLU A 263 19.84 8.02 19.12
CA GLU A 263 18.48 8.15 19.63
C GLU A 263 17.49 8.55 18.52
N LEU A 264 17.94 9.30 17.50
CA LEU A 264 17.10 9.67 16.37
C LEU A 264 16.79 8.43 15.51
N ARG A 265 17.79 7.59 15.24
CA ARG A 265 17.58 6.28 14.58
C ARG A 265 16.63 5.40 15.39
N ASP A 266 16.85 5.26 16.70
CA ASP A 266 16.06 4.38 17.57
C ASP A 266 14.59 4.77 17.70
N SER A 267 14.29 6.05 17.43
CA SER A 267 12.93 6.55 17.42
C SER A 267 12.21 6.35 16.08
N HIS A 268 12.90 5.86 15.04
CA HIS A 268 12.28 5.54 13.75
C HIS A 268 11.81 4.09 13.71
N ASN A 269 10.61 3.88 13.19
CA ASN A 269 10.04 2.55 12.99
C ASN A 269 9.19 2.56 11.71
N ASN A 270 9.21 1.47 10.94
CA ASN A 270 8.47 1.40 9.68
C ASN A 270 6.96 1.15 9.90
N HIS A 271 6.11 1.74 9.05
CA HIS A 271 4.66 1.53 9.05
C HIS A 271 4.22 0.26 8.30
N VAL A 272 5.15 -0.55 7.79
CA VAL A 272 4.84 -1.71 6.96
C VAL A 272 4.97 -3.02 7.74
N TYR A 273 3.97 -3.89 7.59
CA TYR A 273 4.04 -5.27 8.06
C TYR A 273 3.51 -6.24 6.99
N PHE A 274 4.37 -7.15 6.55
CA PHE A 274 4.02 -8.21 5.62
C PHE A 274 3.55 -9.43 6.39
N ARG A 275 2.26 -9.77 6.33
CA ARG A 275 1.68 -10.93 7.04
C ARG A 275 2.16 -12.26 6.45
N THR A 276 2.17 -13.31 7.26
CA THR A 276 2.18 -14.70 6.77
C THR A 276 0.81 -15.08 6.25
N LEU A 277 0.73 -16.13 5.43
CA LEU A 277 -0.57 -16.66 5.01
C LEU A 277 -1.43 -17.07 6.22
N GLY A 278 -0.84 -17.72 7.23
CA GLY A 278 -1.56 -18.15 8.42
C GLY A 278 -2.18 -16.99 9.21
N GLU A 279 -1.52 -15.84 9.28
CA GLU A 279 -2.09 -14.63 9.89
C GLU A 279 -3.30 -14.09 9.12
N VAL A 280 -3.26 -14.15 7.78
CA VAL A 280 -4.40 -13.76 6.92
C VAL A 280 -5.56 -14.75 7.10
N GLU A 281 -5.29 -16.05 7.11
CA GLU A 281 -6.30 -17.09 7.30
C GLU A 281 -6.98 -17.00 8.66
N LYS A 282 -6.21 -16.72 9.72
CA LYS A 282 -6.75 -16.45 11.06
C LYS A 282 -7.76 -15.31 11.01
N ALA A 283 -7.45 -14.19 10.36
CA ALA A 283 -8.39 -13.08 10.21
C ALA A 283 -9.63 -13.49 9.38
N LEU A 284 -9.44 -14.15 8.23
CA LEU A 284 -10.56 -14.55 7.35
C LEU A 284 -11.53 -15.54 8.02
N SER A 285 -11.04 -16.44 8.87
CA SER A 285 -11.88 -17.41 9.58
C SER A 285 -12.98 -16.74 10.41
N GLY A 286 -12.66 -15.60 11.05
CA GLY A 286 -13.58 -14.78 11.83
C GLY A 286 -14.68 -14.10 11.00
N PHE A 287 -14.53 -14.06 9.67
CA PHE A 287 -15.48 -13.46 8.74
C PHE A 287 -16.08 -14.48 7.74
N SER A 288 -15.95 -15.77 8.01
CA SER A 288 -16.45 -16.85 7.16
C SER A 288 -17.99 -16.83 6.98
N SER A 289 -18.74 -16.22 7.89
CA SER A 289 -20.18 -15.98 7.74
C SER A 289 -20.51 -14.83 6.78
N TYR A 290 -19.58 -13.89 6.58
CA TYR A 290 -19.78 -12.70 5.74
C TYR A 290 -19.19 -12.86 4.33
N PHE A 291 -18.10 -13.61 4.19
CA PHE A 291 -17.38 -13.76 2.93
C PHE A 291 -17.14 -15.22 2.54
N THR A 292 -17.18 -15.50 1.25
CA THR A 292 -16.64 -16.70 0.62
C THR A 292 -15.28 -16.37 0.03
N VAL A 293 -14.29 -17.23 0.22
CA VAL A 293 -12.99 -17.13 -0.47
C VAL A 293 -13.13 -17.82 -1.82
N GLU A 294 -13.14 -17.05 -2.91
CA GLU A 294 -13.25 -17.58 -4.28
C GLU A 294 -11.88 -17.97 -4.84
N ARG A 295 -10.84 -17.22 -4.46
CA ARG A 295 -9.48 -17.41 -4.96
C ARG A 295 -8.44 -17.06 -3.93
N ARG A 296 -7.32 -17.78 -4.00
CA ARG A 296 -6.12 -17.50 -3.24
C ARG A 296 -4.89 -17.95 -4.02
N ASP A 297 -4.20 -16.97 -4.60
CA ASP A 297 -2.93 -17.23 -5.29
C ASP A 297 -1.80 -16.50 -4.59
N ILE A 298 -0.64 -17.13 -4.56
CA ILE A 298 0.58 -16.53 -4.05
C ILE A 298 1.56 -16.42 -5.21
N THR A 299 1.93 -15.19 -5.54
CA THR A 299 2.88 -14.90 -6.61
C THR A 299 4.18 -14.39 -6.00
N PRO A 300 5.35 -14.96 -6.36
CA PRO A 300 6.64 -14.42 -5.94
C PRO A 300 6.80 -12.95 -6.36
N SER A 301 7.41 -12.12 -5.52
CA SER A 301 7.80 -10.76 -5.91
C SER A 301 9.26 -10.76 -6.38
N PRO A 302 9.56 -10.30 -7.61
CA PRO A 302 10.92 -10.16 -8.07
C PRO A 302 11.60 -9.03 -7.28
N LEU A 303 12.82 -9.29 -6.81
CA LEU A 303 13.63 -8.29 -6.08
C LEU A 303 13.88 -7.05 -6.92
N SER A 304 14.06 -7.24 -8.23
CA SER A 304 14.27 -6.17 -9.19
C SER A 304 13.06 -5.26 -9.37
N SER A 305 11.92 -5.54 -8.71
CA SER A 305 10.69 -4.75 -8.84
C SER A 305 10.21 -4.66 -10.29
N SER A 306 10.39 -5.71 -11.08
CA SER A 306 9.93 -5.80 -12.46
C SER A 306 9.48 -7.24 -12.73
N PHE A 307 8.22 -7.43 -13.13
CA PHE A 307 7.71 -8.71 -13.59
C PHE A 307 7.96 -8.89 -15.09
N ALA A 308 8.02 -7.78 -15.83
CA ALA A 308 8.66 -7.71 -17.12
C ALA A 308 10.16 -8.02 -16.96
N ARG A 309 10.55 -9.24 -17.31
CA ARG A 309 11.97 -9.59 -17.50
C ARG A 309 12.48 -8.74 -18.67
N SER A 310 13.03 -7.57 -18.39
CA SER A 310 13.88 -6.89 -19.36
C SER A 310 15.19 -7.68 -19.42
N PRO A 311 15.52 -8.36 -20.52
CA PRO A 311 16.81 -8.99 -20.65
C PRO A 311 17.85 -7.87 -20.75
N ALA A 312 18.82 -7.84 -19.83
CA ALA A 312 19.96 -6.91 -19.76
C ALA A 312 19.77 -5.55 -19.07
N SER A 313 18.96 -5.44 -18.01
CA SER A 313 19.13 -4.28 -17.11
C SER A 313 20.45 -4.36 -16.34
N SER A 314 21.19 -3.26 -16.29
CA SER A 314 22.44 -3.19 -15.50
C SER A 314 22.12 -3.15 -14.00
N SER A 315 23.11 -3.47 -13.16
CA SER A 315 23.00 -3.36 -11.70
C SER A 315 22.58 -1.94 -11.27
N GLU A 316 23.07 -0.92 -11.96
CA GLU A 316 22.72 0.50 -11.76
C GLU A 316 21.26 0.79 -12.06
N GLU A 317 20.71 0.25 -13.15
CA GLU A 317 19.30 0.43 -13.50
C GLU A 317 18.38 -0.25 -12.49
N ILE A 318 18.73 -1.46 -12.05
CA ILE A 318 17.96 -2.21 -11.04
C ILE A 318 18.00 -1.46 -9.70
N ALA A 319 19.19 -1.05 -9.26
CA ALA A 319 19.37 -0.31 -8.02
C ALA A 319 18.65 1.05 -8.04
N GLN A 320 18.71 1.77 -9.18
CA GLN A 320 17.97 3.01 -9.38
C GLN A 320 16.47 2.77 -9.26
N ARG A 321 15.92 1.74 -9.91
CA ARG A 321 14.49 1.42 -9.83
C ARG A 321 14.05 1.09 -8.42
N ILE A 322 14.79 0.25 -7.70
CA ILE A 322 14.48 -0.12 -6.30
C ILE A 322 14.51 1.13 -5.40
N THR A 323 15.56 1.95 -5.53
CA THR A 323 15.71 3.17 -4.73
C THR A 323 14.59 4.16 -5.03
N SER A 324 14.28 4.39 -6.31
CA SER A 324 13.18 5.26 -6.75
C SER A 324 11.82 4.83 -6.21
N VAL A 325 11.51 3.53 -6.25
CA VAL A 325 10.24 2.99 -5.70
C VAL A 325 10.18 3.21 -4.19
N PHE A 326 11.29 2.97 -3.49
CA PHE A 326 11.38 3.17 -2.05
C PHE A 326 11.22 4.66 -1.68
N THR A 327 11.93 5.56 -2.35
CA THR A 327 11.80 7.01 -2.18
C THR A 327 10.37 7.47 -2.42
N ALA A 328 9.71 6.96 -3.47
CA ALA A 328 8.34 7.31 -3.77
C ALA A 328 7.32 6.78 -2.75
N ALA A 329 7.62 5.67 -2.07
CA ALA A 329 6.72 5.05 -1.09
C ALA A 329 6.91 5.58 0.34
N GLY A 330 8.13 5.98 0.73
CA GLY A 330 8.46 6.35 2.11
C GLY A 330 9.45 7.50 2.27
N GLY A 331 9.89 8.14 1.18
CA GLY A 331 10.86 9.23 1.22
C GLY A 331 10.40 10.40 2.10
N ASP A 332 9.15 10.85 1.96
CA ASP A 332 8.58 11.92 2.78
C ASP A 332 8.58 11.57 4.29
N LEU A 333 8.36 10.30 4.65
CA LEU A 333 8.41 9.84 6.04
C LEU A 333 9.83 9.89 6.59
N LEU A 334 10.82 9.47 5.78
CA LEU A 334 12.23 9.56 6.15
C LEU A 334 12.68 11.01 6.28
N GLU A 335 12.38 11.87 5.32
CA GLU A 335 12.76 13.29 5.34
C GLU A 335 12.14 14.01 6.54
N SER A 336 10.88 13.71 6.87
CA SER A 336 10.21 14.30 8.02
C SER A 336 10.80 13.85 9.37
N HIS A 337 11.42 12.67 9.45
CA HIS A 337 11.99 12.12 10.68
C HIS A 337 13.48 12.46 10.82
N PHE A 338 14.27 12.18 9.79
CA PHE A 338 15.72 12.30 9.78
C PHE A 338 16.23 13.63 9.22
N GLY A 339 15.37 14.40 8.55
CA GLY A 339 15.76 15.59 7.80
C GLY A 339 16.31 15.27 6.41
N GLU A 340 16.21 16.25 5.52
CA GLU A 340 16.53 16.12 4.10
C GLU A 340 17.97 15.60 3.85
N LEU A 341 18.96 16.14 4.59
CA LEU A 341 20.37 15.77 4.40
C LEU A 341 20.62 14.29 4.71
N SER A 342 20.15 13.81 5.86
CA SER A 342 20.35 12.43 6.30
C SER A 342 19.59 11.44 5.41
N THR A 343 18.36 11.78 4.99
CA THR A 343 17.61 10.96 4.03
C THR A 343 18.31 10.88 2.69
N ARG A 344 18.85 11.98 2.17
CA ARG A 344 19.58 11.99 0.90
C ARG A 344 20.84 11.12 0.97
N LEU A 345 21.61 11.22 2.04
CA LEU A 345 22.81 10.41 2.28
C LEU A 345 22.45 8.92 2.38
N PHE A 346 21.39 8.59 3.11
CA PHE A 346 20.88 7.22 3.19
C PHE A 346 20.51 6.66 1.82
N LEU A 347 19.68 7.39 1.04
CA LEU A 347 19.23 6.95 -0.28
C LEU A 347 20.39 6.77 -1.26
N GLN A 348 21.41 7.64 -1.20
CA GLN A 348 22.62 7.51 -2.00
C GLN A 348 23.38 6.21 -1.66
N ARG A 349 23.71 6.00 -0.38
CA ARG A 349 24.43 4.79 0.08
C ARG A 349 23.63 3.52 -0.17
N TYR A 350 22.31 3.60 -0.07
CA TYR A 350 21.41 2.49 -0.36
C TYR A 350 21.48 2.08 -1.83
N LYS A 351 21.46 3.06 -2.74
CA LYS A 351 21.67 2.79 -4.16
C LYS A 351 23.05 2.18 -4.43
N GLU A 352 24.11 2.73 -3.85
CA GLU A 352 25.49 2.22 -4.02
C GLU A 352 25.62 0.78 -3.51
N ALA A 353 25.06 0.48 -2.33
CA ALA A 353 25.02 -0.86 -1.75
C ALA A 353 24.23 -1.86 -2.61
N LEU A 354 23.13 -1.43 -3.22
CA LEU A 354 22.38 -2.26 -4.16
C LEU A 354 23.21 -2.57 -5.41
N ILE A 355 23.88 -1.58 -6.00
CA ILE A 355 24.76 -1.76 -7.17
C ILE A 355 25.84 -2.78 -6.86
N GLU A 356 26.54 -2.61 -5.74
CA GLU A 356 27.57 -3.54 -5.28
C GLU A 356 26.99 -4.95 -5.08
N GLY A 357 25.84 -5.07 -4.42
CA GLY A 357 25.21 -6.35 -4.15
C GLY A 357 24.80 -7.12 -5.41
N PHE A 358 24.29 -6.42 -6.42
CA PHE A 358 23.98 -7.04 -7.72
C PHE A 358 25.24 -7.40 -8.51
N ASN A 359 26.25 -6.52 -8.54
CA ASN A 359 27.53 -6.79 -9.22
C ASN A 359 28.26 -8.00 -8.62
N ASN A 360 28.25 -8.11 -7.29
CA ASN A 360 28.89 -9.20 -6.55
C ASN A 360 28.00 -10.45 -6.43
N LYS A 361 26.77 -10.42 -6.97
CA LYS A 361 25.77 -11.51 -6.90
C LYS A 361 25.41 -11.94 -5.47
N THR A 362 25.56 -11.05 -4.50
CA THR A 362 25.04 -11.26 -3.13
C THR A 362 23.55 -10.93 -3.05
N LEU A 363 23.04 -10.13 -3.99
CA LEU A 363 21.62 -9.93 -4.25
C LEU A 363 21.21 -10.70 -5.51
N VAL A 364 20.34 -11.69 -5.35
CA VAL A 364 19.73 -12.43 -6.46
C VAL A 364 18.21 -12.49 -6.28
N GLU A 365 17.48 -12.51 -7.40
CA GLU A 365 16.01 -12.39 -7.40
C GLU A 365 15.32 -13.55 -6.67
N ASP A 366 15.91 -14.75 -6.69
CA ASP A 366 15.30 -16.00 -6.21
C ASP A 366 15.73 -16.40 -4.78
N LEU A 367 16.16 -15.44 -3.94
CA LEU A 367 16.55 -15.78 -2.56
C LEU A 367 15.37 -16.46 -1.82
N PRO A 368 15.59 -17.60 -1.14
CA PRO A 368 14.54 -18.50 -0.63
C PRO A 368 13.61 -17.93 0.47
N ASN A 369 13.68 -16.63 0.77
CA ASN A 369 12.79 -15.93 1.71
C ASN A 369 12.27 -14.61 1.10
N SER A 370 12.04 -14.58 -0.21
CA SER A 370 11.59 -13.40 -0.93
C SER A 370 10.17 -12.99 -0.52
N ARG A 371 9.91 -11.68 -0.59
CA ARG A 371 8.56 -11.11 -0.52
C ARG A 371 7.66 -11.81 -1.53
N LYS A 372 6.43 -12.14 -1.13
CA LYS A 372 5.40 -12.67 -2.03
C LYS A 372 4.24 -11.69 -2.08
N HIS A 373 3.34 -11.84 -3.05
CA HIS A 373 2.08 -11.12 -3.09
C HIS A 373 0.93 -12.12 -3.06
N LEU A 374 -0.04 -11.86 -2.19
CA LEU A 374 -1.30 -12.57 -2.18
C LEU A 374 -2.26 -11.90 -3.15
N VAL A 375 -2.88 -12.69 -4.02
CA VAL A 375 -4.09 -12.33 -4.76
C VAL A 375 -5.25 -13.07 -4.11
N LEU A 376 -6.17 -12.32 -3.51
CA LEU A 376 -7.31 -12.84 -2.77
C LEU A 376 -8.60 -12.27 -3.36
N VAL A 377 -9.51 -13.16 -3.76
CA VAL A 377 -10.85 -12.77 -4.23
C VAL A 377 -11.88 -13.27 -3.24
N LEU A 378 -12.69 -12.35 -2.72
CA LEU A 378 -13.77 -12.63 -1.77
C LEU A 378 -15.12 -12.23 -2.36
N THR A 379 -16.16 -13.03 -2.10
CA THR A 379 -17.56 -12.69 -2.41
C THR A 379 -18.33 -12.46 -1.12
N ARG A 380 -19.12 -11.38 -1.05
CA ARG A 380 -20.01 -11.08 0.09
C ARG A 380 -21.22 -12.01 0.06
N LYS A 381 -21.41 -12.79 1.13
CA LYS A 381 -22.51 -13.76 1.30
C LYS A 381 -23.88 -13.14 1.52
#